data_AF-A0A0R0F9B3-F1
#
_entry.id   AF-A0A0R0F9B3-F1
#
_cell.length_a   1.000
_cell.length_b   1.000
_cell.length_c   1.000
_cell.angle_alpha   90.00
_cell.angle_beta   90.00
_cell.angle_gamma   90.00
#
_symmetry.space_group_name_H-M   'P 1'
#
loop_
_entity.id
_entity.type
_entity.pdbx_description
1 polymer ?
#
loop_
_entity_poly.entity_id
_entity_poly.type
_entity_poly.pdbx_seq_one_letter_code
_entity_poly.pdbx_strand_id
1 'polypeptide(L)'
;MILVTTAFQEAWAEACKIESSTMLVPADYAFFVGPISFSGPYCKPSIVFQLDGTIVAPTSPKAWGKGLLQWLEFSKLVGITIQGNGIIDGRGSVWWQDNQYDDPIDDEEKLIVPLNHTVGSPSPPLPIQSEMGGKMPSVKPTALRFYGSFNPTVTGITIQNSPQCHLKFDNCNGVMVHDVTISSPGDSPNTDGIHLQNSKDVLIYSSSMACGDDCISIQTGCSNIYVHNVNCGPGHGISIGSLGKDNTRACVSNITVRDVNMHNTMNGVRIKTWQGGSGSVQGVLFSNIQVSEVELPIVIDQFYCDKRTCKNQTSAVSLAGINYERIRGTYTVKPVHFACSDNLPCVDVSLTSVELKPIQEQYHLYNPFCWQTYGELKTPTVPPIDCLQIGKPTNNRIQTDHDLC
;
A
#
# COMPACT_ATOMS: atom_id res chain seq x y z
N MET A 1 -29.36 11.58 -10.27
CA MET A 1 -29.47 10.90 -8.97
C MET A 1 -29.26 11.91 -7.87
N ILE A 2 -30.01 11.83 -6.76
CA ILE A 2 -29.95 12.79 -5.64
C ILE A 2 -28.84 12.34 -4.67
N LEU A 3 -28.04 13.30 -4.19
CA LEU A 3 -27.03 13.06 -3.16
C LEU A 3 -27.76 12.83 -1.82
N VAL A 4 -27.55 11.68 -1.19
CA VAL A 4 -28.28 11.26 0.03
C VAL A 4 -27.41 11.29 1.29
N THR A 5 -26.34 12.08 1.30
CA THR A 5 -25.39 12.17 2.43
C THR A 5 -26.08 12.49 3.76
N THR A 6 -27.09 13.35 3.77
CA THR A 6 -27.83 13.73 4.99
C THR A 6 -28.56 12.54 5.61
N ALA A 7 -29.11 11.63 4.81
CA ALA A 7 -29.74 10.42 5.33
C ALA A 7 -28.74 9.50 6.04
N PHE A 8 -27.51 9.39 5.53
CA PHE A 8 -26.43 8.65 6.19
C PHE A 8 -26.00 9.33 7.50
N GLN A 9 -25.96 10.66 7.54
CA GLN A 9 -25.64 11.43 8.77
C GLN A 9 -26.70 11.21 9.86
N GLU A 10 -27.98 11.27 9.50
CA GLU A 10 -29.08 11.06 10.43
C GLU A 10 -29.14 9.61 10.95
N ALA A 11 -29.01 8.63 10.05
CA ALA A 11 -28.96 7.22 10.43
C ALA A 11 -27.78 6.92 11.37
N TRP A 12 -26.59 7.48 11.08
CA TRP A 12 -25.43 7.35 11.95
C TRP A 12 -25.67 8.00 13.32
N ALA A 13 -26.28 9.17 13.37
CA ALA A 13 -26.55 9.87 14.63
C ALA A 13 -27.45 9.05 15.57
N GLU A 14 -28.42 8.31 15.03
CA GLU A 14 -29.24 7.38 15.84
C GLU A 14 -28.48 6.12 16.22
N ALA A 15 -27.78 5.48 15.28
CA ALA A 15 -26.98 4.28 15.56
C ALA A 15 -25.92 4.54 16.66
N CYS A 16 -25.26 5.69 16.61
CA CYS A 16 -24.22 6.12 17.54
C CYS A 16 -24.68 6.12 19.02
N LYS A 17 -25.98 6.30 19.28
CA LYS A 17 -26.53 6.36 20.66
C LYS A 17 -26.72 4.99 21.31
N ILE A 18 -26.70 3.92 20.51
CA ILE A 18 -27.10 2.58 20.93
C ILE A 18 -25.90 1.64 20.78
N GLU A 19 -25.57 0.93 21.85
CA GLU A 19 -24.51 -0.08 21.86
C GLU A 19 -24.89 -1.25 20.94
N SER A 20 -23.92 -1.73 20.16
CA SER A 20 -24.13 -2.84 19.22
C SER A 20 -25.25 -2.59 18.21
N SER A 21 -25.50 -1.33 17.86
CA SER A 21 -26.50 -0.95 16.86
C SER A 21 -26.07 -1.35 15.46
N THR A 22 -27.02 -1.43 14.53
CA THR A 22 -26.74 -1.70 13.12
C THR A 22 -27.24 -0.56 12.25
N MET A 23 -26.34 0.04 11.47
CA MET A 23 -26.67 0.92 10.36
C MET A 23 -26.64 0.10 9.07
N LEU A 24 -27.80 -0.04 8.41
CA LEU A 24 -27.96 -0.86 7.22
C LEU A 24 -27.96 -0.03 5.94
N VAL A 25 -27.10 -0.40 5.00
CA VAL A 25 -27.18 -0.04 3.58
C VAL A 25 -27.76 -1.25 2.85
N PRO A 26 -29.07 -1.25 2.54
CA PRO A 26 -29.78 -2.44 2.10
C PRO A 26 -29.36 -2.93 0.70
N ALA A 27 -29.43 -4.25 0.51
CA ALA A 27 -29.26 -4.90 -0.78
C ALA A 27 -30.19 -4.32 -1.85
N ASP A 28 -29.82 -4.47 -3.12
CA ASP A 28 -30.57 -4.00 -4.30
C ASP A 28 -30.65 -2.47 -4.48
N TYR A 29 -30.11 -1.69 -3.55
CA TYR A 29 -30.07 -0.22 -3.65
C TYR A 29 -28.65 0.31 -3.89
N ALA A 30 -28.58 1.40 -4.64
CA ALA A 30 -27.38 2.20 -4.83
C ALA A 30 -27.59 3.63 -4.32
N PHE A 31 -26.71 4.10 -3.43
CA PHE A 31 -26.81 5.40 -2.78
C PHE A 31 -25.66 6.31 -3.22
N PHE A 32 -26.00 7.51 -3.71
CA PHE A 32 -25.01 8.52 -4.05
C PHE A 32 -24.65 9.31 -2.80
N VAL A 33 -23.46 9.04 -2.25
CA VAL A 33 -23.03 9.59 -0.96
C VAL A 33 -21.83 10.49 -1.19
N GLY A 34 -21.95 11.76 -0.80
CA GLY A 34 -20.81 12.68 -0.81
C GLY A 34 -19.85 12.41 0.35
N PRO A 35 -18.79 13.22 0.49
CA PRO A 35 -17.88 13.12 1.62
C PRO A 35 -18.59 13.19 2.97
N ILE A 36 -18.27 12.26 3.86
CA ILE A 36 -18.91 12.11 5.16
C ILE A 36 -17.93 11.54 6.19
N SER A 37 -18.06 12.01 7.43
CA SER A 37 -17.34 11.47 8.59
C SER A 37 -18.33 10.91 9.61
N PHE A 38 -18.22 9.62 9.87
CA PHE A 38 -18.89 8.86 10.92
C PHE A 38 -18.06 8.99 12.21
N SER A 39 -18.31 10.08 12.93
CA SER A 39 -17.57 10.46 14.14
C SER A 39 -18.00 9.65 15.36
N GLY A 40 -17.03 9.07 16.05
CA GLY A 40 -17.17 8.14 17.17
C GLY A 40 -16.85 8.60 18.62
N PRO A 41 -16.26 9.78 18.92
CA PRO A 41 -15.85 10.13 20.30
C PRO A 41 -16.91 10.01 21.39
N TYR A 42 -18.19 10.05 21.01
CA TYR A 42 -19.33 9.96 21.92
C TYR A 42 -20.28 8.80 21.57
N CYS A 43 -19.88 7.92 20.64
CA CYS A 43 -20.70 6.78 20.26
C CYS A 43 -20.56 5.64 21.25
N LYS A 44 -21.64 4.87 21.40
CA LYS A 44 -21.60 3.56 22.05
C LYS A 44 -20.75 2.59 21.21
N PRO A 45 -20.08 1.61 21.84
CA PRO A 45 -19.17 0.72 21.15
C PRO A 45 -19.91 -0.31 20.29
N SER A 46 -19.14 -1.05 19.48
CA SER A 46 -19.57 -2.25 18.76
C SER A 46 -20.62 -2.04 17.68
N ILE A 47 -20.74 -0.81 17.15
CA ILE A 47 -21.64 -0.51 16.04
C ILE A 47 -21.30 -1.40 14.83
N VAL A 48 -22.32 -1.89 14.14
CA VAL A 48 -22.21 -2.63 12.88
C VAL A 48 -22.68 -1.72 11.76
N PHE A 49 -21.81 -1.50 10.78
CA PHE A 49 -22.17 -0.90 9.50
C PHE A 49 -22.38 -2.04 8.50
N GLN A 50 -23.64 -2.43 8.31
CA GLN A 50 -24.04 -3.50 7.40
C GLN A 50 -24.16 -2.94 5.99
N LEU A 51 -23.21 -3.27 5.12
CA LEU A 51 -23.16 -2.87 3.72
C LEU A 51 -23.54 -4.04 2.81
N ASP A 52 -24.81 -4.12 2.45
CA ASP A 52 -25.34 -5.12 1.49
C ASP A 52 -25.64 -4.50 0.12
N GLY A 53 -25.89 -3.19 0.08
CA GLY A 53 -26.11 -2.42 -1.14
C GLY A 53 -24.83 -1.84 -1.74
N THR A 54 -25.00 -0.80 -2.56
CA THR A 54 -23.88 -0.06 -3.17
C THR A 54 -23.82 1.38 -2.68
N ILE A 55 -22.64 1.85 -2.27
CA ILE A 55 -22.35 3.27 -2.04
C ILE A 55 -21.56 3.79 -3.24
N VAL A 56 -22.02 4.87 -3.87
CA VAL A 56 -21.45 5.42 -5.10
C VAL A 56 -20.95 6.84 -4.88
N ALA A 57 -19.70 7.09 -5.26
CA ALA A 57 -19.09 8.40 -5.15
C ALA A 57 -19.64 9.40 -6.20
N PRO A 58 -19.76 10.69 -5.84
CA PRO A 58 -20.12 11.73 -6.81
C PRO A 58 -18.95 12.03 -7.75
N THR A 59 -19.26 12.22 -9.03
CA THR A 59 -18.27 12.60 -10.06
C THR A 59 -18.31 14.10 -10.41
N SER A 60 -18.98 14.91 -9.59
CA SER A 60 -19.05 16.36 -9.77
C SER A 60 -18.17 17.05 -8.72
N PRO A 61 -17.30 18.00 -9.10
CA PRO A 61 -16.41 18.69 -8.16
C PRO A 61 -17.17 19.46 -7.08
N LYS A 62 -18.40 19.93 -7.38
CA LYS A 62 -19.24 20.66 -6.44
C LYS A 62 -19.58 19.84 -5.19
N ALA A 63 -19.61 18.51 -5.30
CA ALA A 63 -19.93 17.63 -4.17
C ALA A 63 -18.76 17.43 -3.19
N TRP A 64 -17.52 17.74 -3.58
CA TRP A 64 -16.30 17.45 -2.81
C TRP A 64 -15.75 18.63 -2.03
N GLY A 65 -16.20 19.86 -2.29
CA GLY A 65 -15.60 21.04 -1.66
C GLY A 65 -14.11 21.18 -2.00
N LYS A 66 -13.31 21.63 -1.04
CA LYS A 66 -11.85 21.80 -1.19
C LYS A 66 -11.11 21.08 -0.06
N GLY A 67 -10.02 20.38 -0.40
CA GLY A 67 -9.04 19.88 0.57
C GLY A 67 -9.44 18.66 1.39
N LEU A 68 -10.45 17.89 0.96
CA LEU A 68 -10.82 16.64 1.63
C LEU A 68 -9.86 15.51 1.22
N LEU A 69 -9.28 14.84 2.21
CA LEU A 69 -8.34 13.73 1.98
C LEU A 69 -9.05 12.37 1.96
N GLN A 70 -10.35 12.33 2.25
CA GLN A 70 -11.11 11.11 2.47
C GLN A 70 -12.58 11.30 2.07
N TRP A 71 -13.17 10.21 1.56
CA TRP A 71 -14.57 10.15 1.16
C TRP A 71 -15.46 9.65 2.31
N LEU A 72 -15.27 8.40 2.74
CA LEU A 72 -15.97 7.80 3.88
C LEU A 72 -14.99 7.67 5.04
N GLU A 73 -15.19 8.43 6.11
CA GLU A 73 -14.32 8.39 7.29
C GLU A 73 -15.02 7.80 8.50
N PHE A 74 -14.37 6.87 9.19
CA PHE A 74 -14.78 6.30 10.47
C PHE A 74 -13.77 6.70 11.55
N SER A 75 -14.14 7.67 12.38
CA SER A 75 -13.19 8.38 13.24
C SER A 75 -13.44 8.11 14.72
N LYS A 76 -12.41 7.67 15.45
CA LYS A 76 -12.39 7.51 16.91
C LYS A 76 -13.49 6.57 17.43
N LEU A 77 -13.65 5.43 16.78
CA LEU A 77 -14.64 4.40 17.14
C LEU A 77 -14.00 3.26 17.93
N VAL A 78 -14.83 2.54 18.69
CA VAL A 78 -14.41 1.38 19.48
C VAL A 78 -15.25 0.17 19.06
N GLY A 79 -14.61 -0.85 18.49
CA GLY A 79 -15.25 -2.11 18.10
C GLY A 79 -16.15 -2.03 16.85
N ILE A 80 -16.05 -0.96 16.05
CA ILE A 80 -16.84 -0.81 14.81
C ILE A 80 -16.56 -1.96 13.85
N THR A 81 -17.61 -2.54 13.28
CA THR A 81 -17.52 -3.57 12.25
C THR A 81 -18.19 -3.09 10.97
N ILE A 82 -17.46 -3.02 9.86
CA ILE A 82 -18.02 -2.88 8.52
C ILE A 82 -18.08 -4.27 7.90
N GLN A 83 -19.27 -4.74 7.57
CA GLN A 83 -19.49 -6.08 7.03
C GLN A 83 -20.58 -6.11 5.98
N GLY A 84 -20.70 -7.23 5.27
CA GLY A 84 -21.74 -7.49 4.27
C GLY A 84 -21.12 -8.00 2.98
N ASN A 85 -21.87 -7.91 1.89
CA ASN A 85 -21.44 -8.30 0.54
C ASN A 85 -21.58 -7.17 -0.49
N GLY A 86 -21.83 -5.96 -0.01
CA GLY A 86 -22.04 -4.77 -0.83
C GLY A 86 -20.76 -4.13 -1.34
N ILE A 87 -20.93 -3.03 -2.07
CA ILE A 87 -19.88 -2.38 -2.87
C ILE A 87 -19.71 -0.92 -2.45
N ILE A 88 -18.46 -0.49 -2.27
CA ILE A 88 -18.06 0.92 -2.23
C ILE A 88 -17.41 1.25 -3.58
N ASP A 89 -18.09 2.03 -4.42
CA ASP A 89 -17.58 2.45 -5.74
C ASP A 89 -17.13 3.91 -5.72
N GLY A 90 -15.81 4.11 -5.72
CA GLY A 90 -15.16 5.41 -5.69
C GLY A 90 -15.22 6.20 -7.00
N ARG A 91 -15.61 5.56 -8.11
CA ARG A 91 -15.66 6.15 -9.46
C ARG A 91 -14.43 7.01 -9.80
N GLY A 92 -13.25 6.47 -9.47
CA GLY A 92 -11.95 7.14 -9.49
C GLY A 92 -11.50 7.64 -10.86
N SER A 93 -12.05 7.13 -11.97
CA SER A 93 -11.64 7.53 -13.32
C SER A 93 -11.75 9.02 -13.62
N VAL A 94 -12.63 9.76 -12.95
CA VAL A 94 -12.71 11.23 -13.09
C VAL A 94 -11.60 11.98 -12.34
N TRP A 95 -10.88 11.30 -11.45
CA TRP A 95 -9.74 11.80 -10.68
C TRP A 95 -8.39 11.44 -11.30
N TRP A 96 -8.35 10.39 -12.12
CA TRP A 96 -7.13 9.92 -12.78
C TRP A 96 -6.85 10.64 -14.11
N GLN A 97 -7.75 11.53 -14.56
CA GLN A 97 -7.56 12.35 -15.77
C GLN A 97 -6.55 13.48 -15.52
N ASP A 98 -5.28 13.09 -15.58
CA ASP A 98 -4.05 13.82 -15.87
C ASP A 98 -3.85 15.23 -15.25
N ASN A 99 -2.81 15.28 -14.42
CA ASN A 99 -1.85 16.38 -14.41
C ASN A 99 -0.47 15.73 -14.24
N GLN A 100 0.37 15.77 -15.28
CA GLN A 100 1.80 15.39 -15.29
C GLN A 100 2.68 16.09 -14.22
N TYR A 101 2.08 16.81 -13.27
CA TYR A 101 2.75 17.64 -12.26
C TYR A 101 2.20 17.44 -10.84
N ASP A 102 1.11 16.70 -10.63
CA ASP A 102 0.50 16.56 -9.30
C ASP A 102 0.97 15.31 -8.54
N ASP A 103 1.43 14.27 -9.24
CA ASP A 103 2.06 13.12 -8.62
C ASP A 103 3.59 13.30 -8.66
N PRO A 104 4.31 13.20 -7.54
CA PRO A 104 5.77 13.18 -7.56
C PRO A 104 6.25 12.15 -8.57
N ILE A 105 7.28 12.48 -9.35
CA ILE A 105 7.89 11.52 -10.27
C ILE A 105 8.43 10.39 -9.42
N ASP A 106 7.71 9.28 -9.37
CA ASP A 106 8.21 8.07 -8.74
C ASP A 106 9.33 7.56 -9.67
N ASP A 107 10.57 7.54 -9.18
CA ASP A 107 11.75 7.16 -9.96
C ASP A 107 11.74 5.66 -10.36
N GLU A 108 10.64 4.94 -10.11
CA GLU A 108 10.44 3.51 -10.37
C GLU A 108 10.61 3.15 -11.85
N GLU A 109 10.35 4.08 -12.79
CA GLU A 109 10.62 3.91 -14.23
C GLU A 109 12.10 3.66 -14.55
N LYS A 110 13.05 4.06 -13.69
CA LYS A 110 14.49 3.90 -13.94
C LYS A 110 14.99 2.46 -13.84
N LEU A 111 14.23 1.56 -13.22
CA LEU A 111 14.63 0.17 -13.03
C LEU A 111 14.22 -0.74 -14.21
N ILE A 112 13.46 -0.23 -15.18
CA ILE A 112 12.80 -1.01 -16.22
C ILE A 112 13.22 -0.49 -17.60
N VAL A 113 13.89 -1.34 -18.40
CA VAL A 113 14.18 -1.03 -19.82
C VAL A 113 13.66 -2.20 -20.67
N PRO A 114 12.56 -2.02 -21.43
CA PRO A 114 12.06 -3.05 -22.35
C PRO A 114 13.03 -3.30 -23.51
N LEU A 115 13.12 -4.56 -23.98
CA LEU A 115 14.05 -4.97 -25.04
C LEU A 115 13.79 -4.33 -26.42
N ASN A 116 12.61 -3.74 -26.65
CA ASN A 116 12.23 -3.15 -27.94
C ASN A 116 11.87 -1.68 -27.77
N HIS A 117 12.85 -0.79 -27.95
CA HIS A 117 12.57 0.59 -28.33
C HIS A 117 12.06 0.63 -29.78
N THR A 118 10.76 0.39 -29.95
CA THR A 118 9.99 1.04 -31.02
C THR A 118 9.36 2.29 -30.46
N VAL A 119 9.91 3.43 -30.89
CA VAL A 119 9.37 4.77 -30.72
C VAL A 119 7.91 4.80 -31.19
N GLY A 120 7.03 5.37 -30.35
CA GLY A 120 5.74 5.91 -30.77
C GLY A 120 4.52 5.11 -30.35
N SER A 121 4.12 5.21 -29.08
CA SER A 121 2.68 5.20 -28.78
C SER A 121 2.17 6.59 -29.15
N PRO A 122 1.24 6.72 -30.12
CA PRO A 122 0.56 7.98 -30.34
C PRO A 122 -0.14 8.35 -29.03
N SER A 123 -0.06 9.63 -28.67
CA SER A 123 -0.96 10.19 -27.66
C SER A 123 -2.36 9.69 -27.95
N PRO A 124 -3.09 9.10 -26.99
CA PRO A 124 -4.50 8.81 -27.21
C PRO A 124 -5.16 10.13 -27.64
N PRO A 125 -6.06 10.11 -28.64
CA PRO A 125 -6.73 11.33 -29.04
C PRO A 125 -7.36 11.94 -27.79
N LEU A 126 -7.05 13.22 -27.55
CA LEU A 126 -7.62 14.00 -26.45
C LEU A 126 -9.11 13.67 -26.36
N PRO A 127 -9.59 13.10 -25.24
CA PRO A 127 -11.00 12.90 -25.10
C PRO A 127 -11.66 14.27 -25.23
N ILE A 128 -12.59 14.36 -26.18
CA ILE A 128 -13.39 15.54 -26.44
C ILE A 128 -13.88 16.05 -25.09
N GLN A 129 -13.39 17.23 -24.68
CA GLN A 129 -13.86 17.91 -23.49
C GLN A 129 -15.36 18.11 -23.65
N SER A 130 -16.14 17.27 -22.98
CA SER A 130 -17.51 17.60 -22.62
C SER A 130 -17.41 18.73 -21.60
N GLU A 131 -17.34 19.97 -22.10
CA GLU A 131 -17.32 21.24 -21.36
C GLU A 131 -18.61 21.49 -20.56
N MET A 132 -19.02 20.58 -19.68
CA MET A 132 -20.15 20.78 -18.78
C MET A 132 -19.93 20.31 -17.33
N GLY A 133 -18.73 19.85 -16.98
CA GLY A 133 -18.34 19.55 -15.60
C GLY A 133 -17.02 20.24 -15.25
N GLY A 134 -16.96 21.00 -14.15
CA GLY A 134 -15.70 21.59 -13.69
C GLY A 134 -14.63 20.53 -13.38
N LYS A 135 -13.35 20.92 -13.36
CA LYS A 135 -12.23 20.04 -13.01
C LYS A 135 -12.36 19.55 -11.56
N MET A 136 -12.02 18.28 -11.30
CA MET A 136 -11.94 17.71 -9.95
C MET A 136 -10.86 18.43 -9.11
N PRO A 137 -10.99 18.48 -7.77
CA PRO A 137 -9.91 18.96 -6.90
C PRO A 137 -8.59 18.19 -7.15
N SER A 138 -7.44 18.85 -6.97
CA SER A 138 -6.13 18.20 -7.16
C SER A 138 -5.82 17.15 -6.08
N VAL A 139 -6.39 17.31 -4.90
CA VAL A 139 -6.25 16.34 -3.79
C VAL A 139 -7.24 15.20 -4.02
N LYS A 140 -6.72 14.04 -4.40
CA LYS A 140 -7.49 12.80 -4.56
C LYS A 140 -7.85 12.23 -3.17
N PRO A 141 -9.12 11.94 -2.88
CA PRO A 141 -9.54 11.40 -1.59
C PRO A 141 -9.40 9.88 -1.52
N THR A 142 -8.96 9.37 -0.37
CA THR A 142 -9.08 7.95 -0.03
C THR A 142 -10.55 7.54 0.06
N ALA A 143 -10.94 6.37 -0.48
CA ALA A 143 -12.34 5.93 -0.47
C ALA A 143 -12.86 5.64 0.95
N LEU A 144 -12.18 4.80 1.71
CA LEU A 144 -12.55 4.42 3.07
C LEU A 144 -11.38 4.63 4.04
N ARG A 145 -11.58 5.45 5.07
CA ARG A 145 -10.54 5.75 6.07
C ARG A 145 -11.04 5.49 7.49
N PHE A 146 -10.25 4.80 8.28
CA PHE A 146 -10.35 4.77 9.73
C PHE A 146 -9.29 5.67 10.35
N TYR A 147 -9.70 6.48 11.33
CA TYR A 147 -8.78 7.37 12.04
C TYR A 147 -8.96 7.26 13.55
N GLY A 148 -7.91 6.93 14.30
CA GLY A 148 -7.97 6.96 15.78
C GLY A 148 -8.87 5.89 16.40
N SER A 149 -9.22 4.83 15.65
CA SER A 149 -10.18 3.81 16.07
C SER A 149 -9.51 2.60 16.72
N PHE A 150 -10.19 1.98 17.69
CA PHE A 150 -9.76 0.79 18.43
C PHE A 150 -10.63 -0.41 18.06
N ASN A 151 -9.99 -1.54 17.74
CA ASN A 151 -10.62 -2.77 17.26
C ASN A 151 -11.56 -2.60 16.05
N PRO A 152 -11.21 -1.83 14.99
CA PRO A 152 -12.04 -1.79 13.80
C PRO A 152 -11.93 -3.10 13.00
N THR A 153 -13.06 -3.62 12.53
CA THR A 153 -13.14 -4.78 11.63
C THR A 153 -13.73 -4.37 10.28
N VAL A 154 -13.13 -4.83 9.17
CA VAL A 154 -13.68 -4.71 7.81
C VAL A 154 -13.71 -6.08 7.16
N THR A 155 -14.88 -6.52 6.71
CA THR A 155 -15.02 -7.86 6.12
C THR A 155 -16.08 -7.99 5.04
N GLY A 156 -15.87 -8.90 4.08
CA GLY A 156 -16.85 -9.34 3.08
C GLY A 156 -17.17 -8.36 1.96
N ILE A 157 -16.90 -7.08 2.15
CA ILE A 157 -17.25 -6.02 1.21
C ILE A 157 -16.28 -5.93 0.02
N THR A 158 -16.76 -5.30 -1.05
CA THR A 158 -15.93 -4.90 -2.20
C THR A 158 -15.67 -3.39 -2.17
N ILE A 159 -14.42 -2.96 -2.39
CA ILE A 159 -14.05 -1.55 -2.58
C ILE A 159 -13.43 -1.42 -3.96
N GLN A 160 -14.02 -0.60 -4.84
CA GLN A 160 -13.57 -0.48 -6.21
C GLN A 160 -13.40 0.97 -6.68
N ASN A 161 -12.53 1.15 -7.67
CA ASN A 161 -12.29 2.42 -8.36
C ASN A 161 -12.04 3.57 -7.40
N SER A 162 -11.18 3.39 -6.39
CA SER A 162 -10.89 4.47 -5.45
C SER A 162 -10.16 5.63 -6.15
N PRO A 163 -10.47 6.91 -5.87
CA PRO A 163 -9.71 8.05 -6.41
C PRO A 163 -8.22 8.02 -6.02
N GLN A 164 -7.91 7.47 -4.85
CA GLN A 164 -6.56 7.27 -4.31
C GLN A 164 -6.55 5.90 -3.60
N CYS A 165 -6.10 5.79 -2.35
CA CYS A 165 -6.13 4.53 -1.59
C CYS A 165 -7.56 4.02 -1.38
N HIS A 166 -7.78 2.72 -1.40
CA HIS A 166 -9.09 2.10 -1.19
C HIS A 166 -9.45 2.06 0.29
N LEU A 167 -8.57 1.52 1.13
CA LEU A 167 -8.79 1.39 2.57
C LEU A 167 -7.57 1.89 3.35
N LYS A 168 -7.76 2.89 4.21
CA LYS A 168 -6.69 3.46 5.05
C LYS A 168 -6.98 3.32 6.53
N PHE A 169 -5.98 2.91 7.30
CA PHE A 169 -5.99 2.96 8.76
C PHE A 169 -4.90 3.91 9.24
N ASP A 170 -5.28 4.92 10.02
CA ASP A 170 -4.36 5.92 10.56
C ASP A 170 -4.58 6.08 12.05
N ASN A 171 -3.53 5.84 12.85
CA ASN A 171 -3.58 5.90 14.31
C ASN A 171 -4.60 4.89 14.90
N CYS A 172 -4.67 3.68 14.35
CA CYS A 172 -5.58 2.62 14.81
C CYS A 172 -4.86 1.54 15.63
N ASN A 173 -5.60 0.84 16.48
CA ASN A 173 -5.08 -0.33 17.20
C ASN A 173 -6.08 -1.49 17.12
N GLY A 174 -5.58 -2.72 16.98
CA GLY A 174 -6.42 -3.93 16.93
C GLY A 174 -7.18 -4.07 15.60
N VAL A 175 -6.58 -3.63 14.49
CA VAL A 175 -7.23 -3.63 13.17
C VAL A 175 -7.39 -5.06 12.65
N MET A 176 -8.58 -5.40 12.16
CA MET A 176 -8.83 -6.66 11.47
C MET A 176 -9.46 -6.42 10.08
N VAL A 177 -8.86 -7.00 9.04
CA VAL A 177 -9.40 -6.96 7.68
C VAL A 177 -9.38 -8.37 7.10
N HIS A 178 -10.54 -8.86 6.65
CA HIS A 178 -10.59 -10.18 6.02
C HIS A 178 -11.73 -10.38 5.04
N ASP A 179 -11.55 -11.28 4.07
CA ASP A 179 -12.55 -11.57 3.04
C ASP A 179 -12.97 -10.33 2.25
N VAL A 180 -12.08 -9.33 2.12
CA VAL A 180 -12.34 -8.13 1.32
C VAL A 180 -11.83 -8.30 -0.11
N THR A 181 -12.55 -7.69 -1.05
CA THR A 181 -12.13 -7.59 -2.45
C THR A 181 -11.86 -6.14 -2.80
N ILE A 182 -10.68 -5.86 -3.34
CA ILE A 182 -10.30 -4.51 -3.80
C ILE A 182 -9.95 -4.56 -5.28
N SER A 183 -10.51 -3.64 -6.07
CA SER A 183 -10.26 -3.58 -7.51
C SER A 183 -10.20 -2.17 -8.09
N SER A 184 -9.17 -1.88 -8.89
CA SER A 184 -9.08 -0.75 -9.82
C SER A 184 -8.23 -1.17 -11.04
N PRO A 185 -8.29 -0.45 -12.16
CA PRO A 185 -7.38 -0.68 -13.29
C PRO A 185 -5.91 -0.70 -12.84
N GLY A 186 -5.08 -1.56 -13.44
CA GLY A 186 -3.66 -1.69 -13.06
C GLY A 186 -2.81 -0.45 -13.34
N ASP A 187 -3.33 0.51 -14.09
CA ASP A 187 -2.72 1.79 -14.44
C ASP A 187 -3.33 2.98 -13.68
N SER A 188 -4.22 2.74 -12.69
CA SER A 188 -4.80 3.83 -11.90
C SER A 188 -3.81 4.37 -10.84
N PRO A 189 -3.43 5.65 -10.88
CA PRO A 189 -2.32 6.18 -10.07
C PRO A 189 -2.65 6.27 -8.58
N ASN A 190 -1.72 5.82 -7.72
CA ASN A 190 -1.78 5.93 -6.25
C ASN A 190 -3.02 5.28 -5.63
N THR A 191 -3.43 4.15 -6.20
CA THR A 191 -4.63 3.43 -5.78
C THR A 191 -4.35 2.29 -4.82
N ASP A 192 -3.54 2.51 -3.78
CA ASP A 192 -3.19 1.49 -2.77
C ASP A 192 -4.42 0.68 -2.33
N GLY A 193 -4.26 -0.63 -2.15
CA GLY A 193 -5.31 -1.47 -1.59
C GLY A 193 -5.58 -1.14 -0.12
N ILE A 194 -4.68 -1.58 0.75
CA ILE A 194 -4.72 -1.29 2.18
C ILE A 194 -3.50 -0.46 2.59
N HIS A 195 -3.75 0.74 3.10
CA HIS A 195 -2.72 1.69 3.52
C HIS A 195 -2.72 1.80 5.05
N LEU A 196 -1.63 1.38 5.69
CA LEU A 196 -1.46 1.42 7.15
C LEU A 196 -0.50 2.55 7.54
N GLN A 197 -0.91 3.37 8.51
CA GLN A 197 -0.09 4.44 9.07
C GLN A 197 -0.34 4.55 10.57
N ASN A 198 0.71 4.75 11.37
CA ASN A 198 0.63 4.90 12.83
C ASN A 198 -0.21 3.81 13.54
N SER A 199 -0.33 2.62 12.96
CA SER A 199 -1.31 1.61 13.38
C SER A 199 -0.65 0.35 13.92
N LYS A 200 -1.22 -0.20 14.99
CA LYS A 200 -0.62 -1.31 15.75
C LYS A 200 -1.57 -2.48 15.86
N ASP A 201 -1.01 -3.68 15.97
CA ASP A 201 -1.77 -4.92 16.16
C ASP A 201 -2.78 -5.11 15.03
N VAL A 202 -2.26 -5.36 13.83
CA VAL A 202 -3.04 -5.43 12.59
C VAL A 202 -3.02 -6.85 12.04
N LEU A 203 -4.20 -7.38 11.73
CA LEU A 203 -4.40 -8.67 11.08
C LEU A 203 -5.12 -8.49 9.74
N ILE A 204 -4.48 -8.89 8.64
CA ILE A 204 -5.06 -8.86 7.28
C ILE A 204 -5.02 -10.27 6.70
N TYR A 205 -6.16 -10.83 6.30
CA TYR A 205 -6.17 -12.17 5.71
C TYR A 205 -7.28 -12.48 4.72
N SER A 206 -7.16 -13.58 3.97
CA SER A 206 -8.18 -14.08 3.03
C SER A 206 -8.73 -13.02 2.06
N SER A 207 -7.89 -12.10 1.60
CA SER A 207 -8.32 -10.93 0.84
C SER A 207 -7.66 -10.87 -0.54
N SER A 208 -8.35 -10.29 -1.52
CA SER A 208 -7.85 -10.17 -2.89
C SER A 208 -7.80 -8.70 -3.32
N MET A 209 -6.66 -8.26 -3.83
CA MET A 209 -6.39 -6.87 -4.19
C MET A 209 -5.76 -6.78 -5.57
N ALA A 210 -6.42 -6.03 -6.46
CA ALA A 210 -5.95 -5.71 -7.81
C ALA A 210 -6.07 -4.19 -7.99
N CYS A 211 -4.95 -3.47 -8.02
CA CYS A 211 -4.97 -2.01 -8.09
C CYS A 211 -3.77 -1.47 -8.86
N GLY A 212 -3.70 -0.16 -9.06
CA GLY A 212 -2.59 0.46 -9.79
C GLY A 212 -1.40 0.87 -8.92
N ASP A 213 -1.41 0.57 -7.62
CA ASP A 213 -0.29 0.82 -6.71
C ASP A 213 -0.13 -0.33 -5.70
N ASP A 214 0.50 -0.10 -4.54
CA ASP A 214 0.77 -1.10 -3.52
C ASP A 214 -0.53 -1.82 -3.08
N CYS A 215 -0.56 -3.15 -3.12
CA CYS A 215 -1.66 -3.94 -2.55
C CYS A 215 -1.79 -3.66 -1.05
N ILE A 216 -0.67 -3.66 -0.34
CA ILE A 216 -0.60 -3.25 1.06
C ILE A 216 0.63 -2.35 1.22
N SER A 217 0.42 -1.13 1.74
CA SER A 217 1.50 -0.22 2.10
C SER A 217 1.55 0.01 3.61
N ILE A 218 2.74 -0.17 4.20
CA ILE A 218 3.00 -0.12 5.65
C ILE A 218 3.90 1.09 5.92
N GLN A 219 3.31 2.16 6.44
CA GLN A 219 4.01 3.42 6.70
C GLN A 219 4.59 3.48 8.13
N THR A 220 5.20 4.62 8.45
CA THR A 220 5.75 4.91 9.78
C THR A 220 4.72 4.75 10.91
N GLY A 221 5.22 4.41 12.10
CA GLY A 221 4.45 4.27 13.33
C GLY A 221 3.71 2.93 13.42
N CYS A 222 3.96 2.02 12.49
CA CYS A 222 3.32 0.71 12.44
C CYS A 222 4.10 -0.38 13.17
N SER A 223 3.40 -1.23 13.93
CA SER A 223 4.03 -2.38 14.59
C SER A 223 3.07 -3.56 14.80
N ASN A 224 3.58 -4.78 14.86
CA ASN A 224 2.80 -6.01 15.05
C ASN A 224 1.77 -6.19 13.92
N ILE A 225 2.25 -6.30 12.69
CA ILE A 225 1.41 -6.50 11.51
C ILE A 225 1.55 -7.94 11.05
N TYR A 226 0.42 -8.62 10.90
CA TYR A 226 0.36 -9.97 10.37
C TYR A 226 -0.56 -10.03 9.15
N VAL A 227 0.03 -10.37 8.00
CA VAL A 227 -0.67 -10.55 6.73
C VAL A 227 -0.58 -12.01 6.31
N HIS A 228 -1.70 -12.65 6.01
CA HIS A 228 -1.67 -14.00 5.44
C HIS A 228 -2.81 -14.36 4.47
N ASN A 229 -2.59 -15.30 3.55
CA ASN A 229 -3.61 -15.76 2.59
C ASN A 229 -4.17 -14.61 1.74
N VAL A 230 -3.27 -13.83 1.14
CA VAL A 230 -3.64 -12.67 0.30
C VAL A 230 -3.31 -12.95 -1.16
N ASN A 231 -4.19 -12.56 -2.06
CA ASN A 231 -3.90 -12.46 -3.49
C ASN A 231 -3.67 -10.99 -3.85
N CYS A 232 -2.54 -10.70 -4.49
CA CYS A 232 -2.13 -9.36 -4.89
C CYS A 232 -1.79 -9.37 -6.38
N GLY A 233 -2.36 -8.45 -7.15
CA GLY A 233 -2.03 -8.33 -8.56
C GLY A 233 -3.21 -7.97 -9.45
N PRO A 234 -3.00 -7.09 -10.46
CA PRO A 234 -1.80 -6.27 -10.69
C PRO A 234 -1.58 -5.19 -9.61
N GLY A 235 -0.47 -4.44 -9.70
CA GLY A 235 -0.12 -3.33 -8.78
C GLY A 235 1.37 -3.28 -8.43
N HIS A 236 1.73 -2.63 -7.32
CA HIS A 236 3.14 -2.46 -6.88
C HIS A 236 3.60 -3.44 -5.80
N GLY A 237 2.79 -4.45 -5.45
CA GLY A 237 3.16 -5.48 -4.48
C GLY A 237 2.83 -5.13 -3.04
N ILE A 238 3.57 -5.69 -2.08
CA ILE A 238 3.44 -5.37 -0.64
C ILE A 238 4.68 -4.60 -0.20
N SER A 239 4.48 -3.37 0.26
CA SER A 239 5.55 -2.42 0.53
C SER A 239 5.58 -1.96 1.99
N ILE A 240 6.78 -1.97 2.58
CA ILE A 240 7.09 -1.20 3.80
C ILE A 240 7.69 0.13 3.36
N GLY A 241 6.98 1.22 3.63
CA GLY A 241 7.34 2.59 3.24
C GLY A 241 6.49 3.17 2.10
N SER A 242 6.87 4.33 1.55
CA SER A 242 8.17 4.99 1.73
C SER A 242 8.38 5.59 3.12
N LEU A 243 9.53 5.33 3.74
CA LEU A 243 9.83 5.76 5.12
C LEU A 243 10.87 6.88 5.19
N GLY A 244 10.67 7.85 6.08
CA GLY A 244 11.67 8.88 6.37
C GLY A 244 11.70 10.06 5.39
N LYS A 245 10.58 10.32 4.69
CA LYS A 245 10.43 11.47 3.79
C LYS A 245 10.79 12.77 4.50
N ASP A 246 11.39 13.73 3.79
CA ASP A 246 11.76 15.05 4.34
C ASP A 246 12.65 14.96 5.60
N ASN A 247 13.56 13.99 5.62
CA ASN A 247 14.49 13.72 6.73
C ASN A 247 13.79 13.41 8.06
N THR A 248 12.55 12.92 7.99
CA THR A 248 11.78 12.54 9.18
C THR A 248 12.25 11.21 9.76
N ARG A 249 11.91 10.99 11.03
CA ARG A 249 12.12 9.70 11.72
C ARG A 249 10.97 8.76 11.39
N ALA A 250 11.29 7.53 11.01
CA ALA A 250 10.32 6.50 10.72
C ALA A 250 10.60 5.22 11.51
N CYS A 251 9.55 4.65 12.10
CA CYS A 251 9.63 3.47 12.95
C CYS A 251 8.64 2.42 12.50
N VAL A 252 9.13 1.25 12.12
CA VAL A 252 8.32 0.08 11.76
C VAL A 252 8.92 -1.17 12.39
N SER A 253 8.11 -2.02 13.03
CA SER A 253 8.65 -3.23 13.65
C SER A 253 7.68 -4.40 13.70
N ASN A 254 8.23 -5.61 13.75
CA ASN A 254 7.47 -6.85 13.92
C ASN A 254 6.40 -7.02 12.82
N ILE A 255 6.86 -7.23 11.60
CA ILE A 255 6.02 -7.39 10.41
C ILE A 255 6.18 -8.82 9.91
N THR A 256 5.07 -9.54 9.76
CA THR A 256 5.05 -10.85 9.12
C THR A 256 4.05 -10.85 7.97
N VAL A 257 4.53 -11.12 6.77
CA VAL A 257 3.72 -11.28 5.55
C VAL A 257 3.97 -12.69 5.04
N ARG A 258 2.91 -13.50 4.94
CA ARG A 258 3.06 -14.88 4.49
C ARG A 258 1.90 -15.43 3.69
N ASP A 259 2.10 -16.54 3.01
CA ASP A 259 1.05 -17.21 2.21
C ASP A 259 0.39 -16.24 1.22
N VAL A 260 1.22 -15.56 0.43
CA VAL A 260 0.76 -14.54 -0.55
C VAL A 260 0.98 -15.05 -1.96
N ASN A 261 -0.02 -14.89 -2.82
CA ASN A 261 0.13 -15.05 -4.27
C ASN A 261 0.19 -13.66 -4.91
N MET A 262 1.27 -13.40 -5.64
CA MET A 262 1.50 -12.15 -6.36
C MET A 262 1.55 -12.44 -7.85
N HIS A 263 0.85 -11.66 -8.66
CA HIS A 263 0.82 -11.85 -10.10
C HIS A 263 0.77 -10.52 -10.85
N ASN A 264 1.57 -10.37 -11.91
CA ASN A 264 1.62 -9.17 -12.73
C ASN A 264 1.79 -7.87 -11.91
N THR A 265 2.61 -7.93 -10.85
CA THR A 265 2.95 -6.76 -10.04
C THR A 265 4.33 -6.25 -10.42
N MET A 266 4.54 -4.94 -10.27
CA MET A 266 5.86 -4.34 -10.47
C MET A 266 6.86 -4.88 -9.44
N ASN A 267 6.45 -4.98 -8.16
CA ASN A 267 7.28 -5.54 -7.11
C ASN A 267 6.57 -6.70 -6.43
N GLY A 268 7.34 -7.61 -5.85
CA GLY A 268 6.81 -8.61 -4.94
C GLY A 268 6.70 -8.03 -3.54
N VAL A 269 7.73 -8.28 -2.73
CA VAL A 269 7.88 -7.68 -1.40
C VAL A 269 8.97 -6.62 -1.41
N ARG A 270 8.64 -5.44 -0.88
CA ARG A 270 9.47 -4.25 -1.01
C ARG A 270 9.65 -3.51 0.31
N ILE A 271 10.84 -2.98 0.55
CA ILE A 271 11.11 -1.99 1.60
C ILE A 271 11.70 -0.76 0.91
N LYS A 272 11.04 0.39 1.05
CA LYS A 272 11.44 1.67 0.44
C LYS A 272 11.66 2.74 1.52
N THR A 273 12.84 3.35 1.56
CA THR A 273 13.16 4.43 2.51
C THR A 273 13.83 5.59 1.80
N TRP A 274 13.45 6.81 2.17
CA TRP A 274 14.02 8.04 1.60
C TRP A 274 15.46 8.25 2.05
N GLN A 275 16.28 8.72 1.13
CA GLN A 275 17.58 9.29 1.49
C GLN A 275 17.38 10.45 2.47
N GLY A 276 18.21 10.52 3.51
CA GLY A 276 18.14 11.56 4.52
C GLY A 276 17.28 11.21 5.73
N GLY A 277 16.43 10.17 5.63
CA GLY A 277 15.58 9.70 6.72
C GLY A 277 16.35 9.16 7.94
N SER A 278 15.62 8.87 9.02
CA SER A 278 16.17 8.30 10.26
C SER A 278 15.18 7.34 10.94
N GLY A 279 15.56 6.68 12.03
CA GLY A 279 14.77 5.65 12.71
C GLY A 279 15.10 4.24 12.24
N SER A 280 14.16 3.30 12.35
CA SER A 280 14.40 1.88 12.08
C SER A 280 13.22 1.11 11.51
N VAL A 281 13.55 0.09 10.71
CA VAL A 281 12.70 -1.05 10.37
C VAL A 281 13.37 -2.30 10.92
N GLN A 282 12.66 -3.04 11.78
CA GLN A 282 13.22 -4.24 12.40
C GLN A 282 12.25 -5.40 12.57
N GLY A 283 12.75 -6.62 12.44
CA GLY A 283 11.96 -7.84 12.66
C GLY A 283 10.90 -8.01 11.57
N VAL A 284 11.34 -8.20 10.34
CA VAL A 284 10.47 -8.41 9.18
C VAL A 284 10.63 -9.85 8.69
N LEU A 285 9.51 -10.51 8.42
CA LEU A 285 9.46 -11.83 7.82
C LEU A 285 8.52 -11.82 6.61
N PHE A 286 9.08 -12.13 5.45
CA PHE A 286 8.36 -12.45 4.22
C PHE A 286 8.49 -13.96 3.98
N SER A 287 7.41 -14.74 4.11
CA SER A 287 7.49 -16.21 4.06
C SER A 287 6.40 -16.84 3.19
N ASN A 288 6.71 -17.85 2.37
CA ASN A 288 5.73 -18.52 1.51
C ASN A 288 5.05 -17.56 0.52
N ILE A 289 5.84 -16.94 -0.36
CA ILE A 289 5.33 -15.99 -1.34
C ILE A 289 5.50 -16.60 -2.73
N GLN A 290 4.39 -16.75 -3.45
CA GLN A 290 4.39 -17.18 -4.83
C GLN A 290 4.32 -15.95 -5.73
N VAL A 291 5.27 -15.81 -6.64
CA VAL A 291 5.31 -14.72 -7.62
C VAL A 291 5.09 -15.27 -9.03
N SER A 292 4.23 -14.63 -9.81
CA SER A 292 4.00 -14.97 -11.22
C SER A 292 4.13 -13.71 -12.07
N GLU A 293 5.12 -13.69 -12.95
CA GLU A 293 5.36 -12.56 -13.86
C GLU A 293 5.54 -11.22 -13.11
N VAL A 294 6.20 -11.27 -11.96
CA VAL A 294 6.50 -10.09 -11.13
C VAL A 294 7.81 -9.47 -11.61
N GLU A 295 7.86 -8.14 -11.79
CA GLU A 295 9.08 -7.54 -12.35
C GLU A 295 10.27 -7.64 -11.40
N LEU A 296 10.08 -7.22 -10.14
CA LEU A 296 11.06 -7.20 -9.07
C LEU A 296 10.54 -7.93 -7.81
N PRO A 297 10.69 -9.26 -7.70
CA PRO A 297 10.12 -10.04 -6.60
C PRO A 297 10.56 -9.60 -5.19
N ILE A 298 11.82 -9.20 -5.02
CA ILE A 298 12.40 -8.87 -3.72
C ILE A 298 13.18 -7.57 -3.84
N VAL A 299 12.76 -6.54 -3.10
CA VAL A 299 13.36 -5.20 -3.17
C VAL A 299 13.63 -4.62 -1.77
N ILE A 300 14.83 -4.08 -1.60
CA ILE A 300 15.17 -3.09 -0.58
C ILE A 300 15.80 -1.90 -1.31
N ASP A 301 15.23 -0.72 -1.13
CA ASP A 301 15.75 0.52 -1.67
C ASP A 301 15.80 1.61 -0.60
N GLN A 302 17.02 1.95 -0.14
CA GLN A 302 17.27 3.07 0.76
C GLN A 302 17.60 4.39 0.04
N PHE A 303 17.56 4.41 -1.30
CA PHE A 303 17.86 5.57 -2.13
C PHE A 303 16.63 6.29 -2.68
N TYR A 304 15.44 5.93 -2.19
CA TYR A 304 14.16 6.42 -2.68
C TYR A 304 14.07 7.96 -2.71
N CYS A 305 13.46 8.46 -3.77
CA CYS A 305 13.63 9.83 -4.26
C CYS A 305 12.53 10.16 -5.28
N ASP A 306 11.87 11.32 -5.18
CA ASP A 306 10.81 11.76 -6.11
C ASP A 306 11.29 12.69 -7.23
N LYS A 307 12.60 12.69 -7.51
CA LYS A 307 13.22 13.60 -8.47
C LYS A 307 14.17 12.83 -9.36
N ARG A 308 14.19 13.19 -10.65
CA ARG A 308 15.14 12.65 -11.63
C ARG A 308 16.60 12.63 -11.15
N THR A 309 17.00 13.56 -10.29
CA THR A 309 18.29 13.57 -9.60
C THR A 309 18.10 14.05 -8.17
N CYS A 310 18.38 13.17 -7.20
CA CYS A 310 18.50 13.53 -5.79
C CYS A 310 19.96 13.75 -5.40
N LYS A 311 20.19 14.64 -4.43
CA LYS A 311 21.49 14.77 -3.79
C LYS A 311 21.69 13.59 -2.87
N ASN A 312 22.88 12.98 -2.92
CA ASN A 312 23.24 11.94 -1.98
C ASN A 312 23.17 12.47 -0.55
N GLN A 313 22.47 11.75 0.32
CA GLN A 313 22.43 12.01 1.75
C GLN A 313 23.01 10.82 2.50
N THR A 314 23.62 11.09 3.66
CA THR A 314 24.33 10.08 4.45
C THR A 314 23.46 9.46 5.54
N SER A 315 22.38 10.11 5.97
CA SER A 315 21.38 9.52 6.85
C SER A 315 20.41 8.64 6.06
N ALA A 316 19.97 7.57 6.69
CA ALA A 316 18.98 6.62 6.16
C ALA A 316 18.22 6.01 7.35
N VAL A 317 17.07 5.39 7.07
CA VAL A 317 16.36 4.57 8.05
C VAL A 317 17.12 3.26 8.24
N SER A 318 17.46 2.87 9.47
CA SER A 318 18.18 1.63 9.78
C SER A 318 17.34 0.41 9.41
N LEU A 319 17.91 -0.56 8.69
CA LEU A 319 17.22 -1.80 8.29
C LEU A 319 17.95 -3.01 8.89
N ALA A 320 17.25 -3.76 9.76
CA ALA A 320 17.84 -4.91 10.45
C ALA A 320 16.86 -6.08 10.63
N GLY A 321 17.36 -7.31 10.55
CA GLY A 321 16.57 -8.51 10.86
C GLY A 321 15.42 -8.72 9.87
N ILE A 322 15.76 -8.76 8.58
CA ILE A 322 14.80 -8.94 7.48
C ILE A 322 15.00 -10.34 6.90
N ASN A 323 13.94 -11.15 6.95
CA ASN A 323 14.00 -12.55 6.55
C ASN A 323 13.10 -12.78 5.34
N TYR A 324 13.66 -13.37 4.29
CA TYR A 324 12.94 -13.82 3.11
C TYR A 324 13.00 -15.35 3.03
N GLU A 325 11.84 -16.00 3.08
CA GLU A 325 11.73 -17.45 3.18
C GLU A 325 10.74 -18.01 2.16
N ARG A 326 11.15 -19.02 1.40
CA ARG A 326 10.28 -19.74 0.46
C ARG A 326 9.55 -18.79 -0.50
N ILE A 327 10.31 -17.88 -1.11
CA ILE A 327 9.82 -17.00 -2.18
C ILE A 327 10.12 -17.69 -3.51
N ARG A 328 9.08 -18.05 -4.26
CA ARG A 328 9.21 -18.90 -5.44
C ARG A 328 8.35 -18.41 -6.60
N GLY A 329 8.77 -18.74 -7.82
CA GLY A 329 7.96 -18.52 -9.02
C GLY A 329 8.73 -17.82 -10.13
N THR A 330 8.08 -16.88 -10.82
CA THR A 330 8.64 -16.25 -12.03
C THR A 330 8.79 -14.73 -11.93
N TYR A 331 9.80 -14.20 -12.63
CA TYR A 331 10.05 -12.76 -12.72
C TYR A 331 10.39 -12.30 -14.14
N THR A 332 10.21 -11.01 -14.41
CA THR A 332 10.41 -10.42 -15.74
C THR A 332 11.55 -9.41 -15.83
N VAL A 333 12.06 -8.84 -14.73
CA VAL A 333 13.16 -7.84 -14.78
C VAL A 333 14.38 -8.28 -13.96
N LYS A 334 14.25 -8.40 -12.64
CA LYS A 334 15.38 -8.73 -11.75
C LYS A 334 14.88 -9.50 -10.53
N PRO A 335 15.52 -10.61 -10.15
CA PRO A 335 15.01 -11.45 -9.05
C PRO A 335 15.14 -10.77 -7.69
N VAL A 336 16.24 -10.06 -7.45
CA VAL A 336 16.57 -9.39 -6.19
C VAL A 336 17.25 -8.05 -6.46
N HIS A 337 16.81 -7.01 -5.76
CA HIS A 337 17.43 -5.70 -5.75
C HIS A 337 17.59 -5.19 -4.31
N PHE A 338 18.80 -5.25 -3.78
CA PHE A 338 19.14 -4.65 -2.49
C PHE A 338 20.07 -3.45 -2.68
N ALA A 339 19.57 -2.26 -2.41
CA ALA A 339 20.31 -1.01 -2.48
C ALA A 339 20.29 -0.33 -1.11
N CYS A 340 21.34 -0.55 -0.32
CA CYS A 340 21.46 -0.01 1.03
C CYS A 340 22.52 1.10 1.14
N SER A 341 22.41 1.96 2.14
CA SER A 341 23.31 3.09 2.35
C SER A 341 24.73 2.66 2.74
N ASP A 342 25.75 3.34 2.21
CA ASP A 342 27.15 3.17 2.64
C ASP A 342 27.36 3.53 4.12
N ASN A 343 26.58 4.48 4.62
CA ASN A 343 26.68 4.98 5.99
C ASN A 343 25.79 4.21 6.99
N LEU A 344 24.79 3.49 6.47
CA LEU A 344 23.89 2.66 7.27
C LEU A 344 23.49 1.41 6.49
N PRO A 345 24.42 0.45 6.32
CA PRO A 345 24.16 -0.79 5.60
C PRO A 345 22.97 -1.56 6.17
N CYS A 346 22.29 -2.32 5.33
CA CYS A 346 21.30 -3.28 5.81
C CYS A 346 22.02 -4.46 6.47
N VAL A 347 21.56 -4.88 7.66
CA VAL A 347 22.20 -5.94 8.44
C VAL A 347 21.21 -7.04 8.82
N ASP A 348 21.73 -8.23 9.10
CA ASP A 348 20.94 -9.40 9.49
C ASP A 348 19.82 -9.69 8.46
N VAL A 349 20.15 -9.57 7.16
CA VAL A 349 19.27 -9.96 6.05
C VAL A 349 19.48 -11.45 5.75
N SER A 350 18.43 -12.27 5.82
CA SER A 350 18.53 -13.70 5.54
C SER A 350 17.69 -14.14 4.35
N LEU A 351 18.27 -15.00 3.50
CA LEU A 351 17.58 -15.63 2.37
C LEU A 351 17.52 -17.15 2.59
N THR A 352 16.31 -17.70 2.53
CA THR A 352 16.06 -19.14 2.72
C THR A 352 15.10 -19.63 1.64
N SER A 353 15.50 -20.65 0.88
CA SER A 353 14.68 -21.32 -0.14
C SER A 353 14.06 -20.36 -1.18
N VAL A 354 14.86 -19.43 -1.70
CA VAL A 354 14.45 -18.49 -2.76
C VAL A 354 14.67 -19.14 -4.13
N GLU A 355 13.60 -19.31 -4.90
CA GLU A 355 13.62 -19.98 -6.22
C GLU A 355 12.80 -19.19 -7.26
N LEU A 356 13.46 -18.24 -7.91
CA LEU A 356 12.92 -17.32 -8.89
C LEU A 356 13.45 -17.66 -10.29
N LYS A 357 12.54 -17.85 -11.25
CA LYS A 357 12.89 -18.20 -12.63
C LYS A 357 12.55 -17.03 -13.56
N PRO A 358 13.46 -16.63 -14.46
CA PRO A 358 13.15 -15.57 -15.40
C PRO A 358 12.13 -16.05 -16.44
N ILE A 359 11.30 -15.15 -16.93
CA ILE A 359 10.53 -15.31 -18.17
C ILE A 359 11.34 -14.63 -19.28
N GLN A 360 12.11 -15.44 -20.02
CA GLN A 360 13.14 -14.95 -20.96
C GLN A 360 12.60 -14.39 -22.28
N GLU A 361 11.37 -14.69 -22.67
CA GLU A 361 10.94 -14.48 -24.06
C GLU A 361 10.56 -13.02 -24.39
N GLN A 362 10.48 -12.11 -23.40
CA GLN A 362 9.92 -10.76 -23.61
C GLN A 362 10.66 -9.58 -22.94
N TYR A 363 11.64 -9.79 -22.04
CA TYR A 363 12.17 -8.73 -21.18
C TYR A 363 13.70 -8.73 -21.01
N HIS A 364 14.27 -7.56 -20.73
CA HIS A 364 15.70 -7.43 -20.42
C HIS A 364 15.93 -7.88 -18.98
N LEU A 365 16.66 -8.98 -18.82
CA LEU A 365 16.90 -9.58 -17.52
C LEU A 365 18.19 -9.05 -16.91
N TYR A 366 18.11 -8.58 -15.67
CA TYR A 366 19.26 -8.17 -14.89
C TYR A 366 19.64 -9.24 -13.86
N ASN A 367 20.94 -9.38 -13.62
CA ASN A 367 21.45 -10.18 -12.52
C ASN A 367 20.98 -9.64 -11.16
N PRO A 368 20.92 -10.49 -10.11
CA PRO A 368 20.72 -10.01 -8.74
C PRO A 368 21.67 -8.86 -8.40
N PHE A 369 21.15 -7.86 -7.69
CA PHE A 369 21.92 -6.70 -7.26
C PHE A 369 21.91 -6.59 -5.74
N CYS A 370 23.08 -6.38 -5.16
CA CYS A 370 23.24 -6.09 -3.74
C CYS A 370 24.28 -4.99 -3.55
N TRP A 371 23.95 -4.00 -2.74
CA TRP A 371 24.85 -2.94 -2.32
C TRP A 371 24.69 -2.71 -0.83
N GLN A 372 25.80 -2.78 -0.08
CA GLN A 372 25.85 -2.60 1.38
C GLN A 372 24.80 -3.44 2.14
N THR A 373 24.60 -4.67 1.70
CA THR A 373 23.64 -5.61 2.30
C THR A 373 24.41 -6.76 2.92
N TYR A 374 24.24 -6.93 4.24
CA TYR A 374 24.96 -7.92 5.02
C TYR A 374 24.01 -8.91 5.70
N GLY A 375 24.38 -10.18 5.72
CA GLY A 375 23.62 -11.20 6.42
C GLY A 375 24.04 -12.61 6.02
N GLU A 376 23.08 -13.46 5.65
CA GLU A 376 23.36 -14.87 5.37
C GLU A 376 22.45 -15.51 4.32
N LEU A 377 23.03 -16.41 3.52
CA LEU A 377 22.29 -17.37 2.69
C LEU A 377 22.14 -18.67 3.48
N LYS A 378 20.94 -18.96 3.98
CA LYS A 378 20.68 -20.18 4.76
C LYS A 378 20.56 -21.43 3.89
N THR A 379 20.19 -21.26 2.63
CA THR A 379 20.18 -22.31 1.61
C THR A 379 20.65 -21.73 0.27
N PRO A 380 21.07 -22.57 -0.69
CA PRO A 380 21.25 -22.13 -2.07
C PRO A 380 19.99 -21.45 -2.62
N THR A 381 20.18 -20.45 -3.49
CA THR A 381 19.10 -19.74 -4.17
C THR A 381 19.15 -19.99 -5.67
N VAL A 382 18.00 -19.85 -6.33
CA VAL A 382 17.90 -19.88 -7.79
C VAL A 382 17.27 -18.55 -8.23
N PRO A 383 17.94 -17.73 -9.06
CA PRO A 383 19.36 -17.83 -9.40
C PRO A 383 20.27 -17.64 -8.16
N PRO A 384 21.57 -17.94 -8.26
CA PRO A 384 22.54 -17.62 -7.21
C PRO A 384 22.57 -16.11 -6.90
N ILE A 385 22.51 -15.75 -5.62
CA ILE A 385 22.57 -14.35 -5.14
C ILE A 385 23.91 -14.15 -4.43
N ASP A 386 24.99 -14.23 -5.19
CA ASP A 386 26.37 -14.17 -4.67
C ASP A 386 26.80 -12.76 -4.25
N CYS A 387 25.98 -11.74 -4.53
CA CYS A 387 26.24 -10.35 -4.17
C CYS A 387 25.99 -10.04 -2.69
N LEU A 388 25.27 -10.90 -1.96
CA LEU A 388 25.00 -10.69 -0.53
C LEU A 388 26.29 -10.85 0.28
N GLN A 389 26.63 -9.85 1.08
CA GLN A 389 27.84 -9.90 1.90
C GLN A 389 27.59 -10.74 3.16
N ILE A 390 28.33 -11.83 3.35
CA ILE A 390 28.11 -12.72 4.48
C ILE A 390 28.66 -12.10 5.78
N GLY A 391 27.85 -12.15 6.84
CA GLY A 391 28.22 -11.66 8.17
C GLY A 391 27.75 -10.22 8.43
N LYS A 392 28.66 -9.38 8.94
CA LYS A 392 28.38 -8.00 9.37
C LYS A 392 29.40 -7.03 8.76
N PRO A 393 29.04 -5.75 8.58
CA PRO A 393 29.99 -4.74 8.10
C PRO A 393 31.19 -4.60 9.06
N THR A 394 32.37 -4.35 8.50
CA THR A 394 33.63 -4.22 9.28
C THR A 394 33.67 -2.95 10.16
N ASN A 395 32.98 -1.90 9.72
CA ASN A 395 32.80 -0.68 10.51
C ASN A 395 31.51 -0.78 11.33
N ASN A 396 31.65 -1.06 12.63
CA ASN A 396 30.56 -0.94 13.60
C ASN A 396 30.29 0.54 13.87
N ARG A 397 29.48 1.19 13.03
CA ARG A 397 28.88 2.46 13.41
C ARG A 397 28.01 2.22 14.65
N ILE A 398 28.31 2.92 15.75
CA ILE A 398 27.50 2.88 16.96
C ILE A 398 26.13 3.45 16.59
N GLN A 399 25.06 2.65 16.75
CA GLN A 399 23.69 3.15 16.60
C GLN A 399 23.49 4.36 17.51
N THR A 400 23.05 5.46 16.92
CA THR A 400 22.78 6.72 17.64
C THR A 400 21.32 6.77 18.06
N ASP A 401 20.95 7.69 18.97
CA ASP A 401 19.53 7.90 19.35
C ASP A 401 18.63 8.23 18.15
N HIS A 402 19.21 8.73 17.05
CA HIS A 402 18.53 8.98 15.78
C HIS A 402 18.15 7.69 15.02
N ASP A 403 18.83 6.58 15.27
CA ASP A 403 18.68 5.31 14.56
C ASP A 403 17.76 4.32 15.33
N LEU A 404 17.31 4.71 16.53
CA LEU A 404 16.47 3.88 17.40
C LEU A 404 14.98 4.18 17.19
N CYS A 405 14.16 3.24 17.63
CA CYS A 405 12.72 3.30 17.82
C CYS A 405 12.43 2.42 19.06
#